data_AF-A0A659UI52-F1
#
_entry.id   AF-A0A659UI52-F1
#
_cell.length_a   1.000
_cell.length_b   1.000
_cell.length_c   1.000
_cell.angle_alpha   90.00
_cell.angle_beta   90.00
_cell.angle_gamma   90.00
#
_symmetry.space_group_name_H-M   'P 1'
#
loop_
_entity.id
_entity.type
_entity.pdbx_description
1 polymer ?
#
loop_
_entity_poly.entity_id
_entity_poly.type
_entity_poly.pdbx_seq_one_letter_code
_entity_poly.pdbx_strand_id
1 'polypeptide(L)'
;FIRMADRFALFLLPATLLVSGAAWYVSGDPIRALAVLVVATPCPLILAAPVAFIGGVSRAARAGILMKGSTALEALAQVRTAIFDKTGTLTIGGAE
;
A
#
# COMPACT_ATOMS: atom_id res chain seq x y z
N PHE A 1 -4.36 1.58 -1.14
CA PHE A 1 -2.97 1.39 -1.64
C PHE A 1 -2.89 0.55 -2.91
N ILE A 2 -3.62 -0.57 -3.03
CA ILE A 2 -3.57 -1.48 -4.20
C ILE A 2 -3.78 -0.75 -5.53
N ARG A 3 -4.76 0.16 -5.58
CA ARG A 3 -5.00 1.03 -6.76
C ARG A 3 -3.83 1.96 -7.10
N MET A 4 -3.01 2.35 -6.12
CA MET A 4 -1.83 3.19 -6.37
C MET A 4 -0.66 2.37 -6.91
N ALA A 5 -0.46 1.15 -6.40
CA ALA A 5 0.56 0.23 -6.92
C ALA A 5 0.27 -0.13 -8.39
N ASP A 6 -0.97 -0.46 -8.73
CA ASP A 6 -1.39 -0.71 -10.12
C ASP A 6 -1.18 0.51 -11.02
N ARG A 7 -1.57 1.70 -10.54
CA ARG A 7 -1.34 2.94 -11.30
C ARG A 7 0.15 3.19 -11.53
N PHE A 8 1.00 2.85 -10.57
CA PHE A 8 2.44 2.99 -10.71
C PHE A 8 3.00 1.99 -11.73
N ALA A 9 2.52 0.74 -11.72
CA ALA A 9 2.90 -0.28 -12.69
C ALA A 9 2.58 0.15 -14.13
N LEU A 10 1.44 0.80 -14.35
CA LEU A 10 1.05 1.34 -15.67
C LEU A 10 2.06 2.34 -16.24
N PHE A 11 2.76 3.10 -15.40
CA PHE A 11 3.81 4.02 -15.84
C PHE A 11 5.19 3.37 -15.87
N LEU A 12 5.50 2.53 -14.87
CA LEU A 12 6.81 1.91 -14.72
C LEU A 12 7.12 0.97 -15.89
N LEU A 13 6.13 0.21 -16.36
CA LEU A 13 6.30 -0.80 -17.40
C LEU A 13 6.71 -0.20 -18.76
N PRO A 14 6.00 0.80 -19.35
CA PRO A 14 6.44 1.43 -20.58
C PRO A 14 7.77 2.18 -20.41
N ALA A 15 8.00 2.85 -19.26
CA ALA A 15 9.27 3.52 -19.00
C ALA A 15 10.44 2.53 -18.98
N THR A 16 10.25 1.37 -18.34
CA THR A 16 11.26 0.30 -18.26
C THR A 16 11.56 -0.28 -19.64
N LEU A 17 10.53 -0.50 -20.47
CA LEU A 17 10.71 -0.98 -21.85
C LEU A 17 11.48 0.04 -22.71
N LEU A 18 11.16 1.33 -22.58
CA LEU A 18 11.87 2.40 -23.29
C LEU A 18 13.35 2.46 -22.89
N VAL A 19 13.65 2.41 -21.59
CA VAL A 19 15.03 2.45 -21.09
C VAL A 19 15.80 1.18 -21.49
N SER A 20 15.16 0.01 -21.44
CA SER A 20 15.77 -1.25 -21.88
C SER A 20 16.07 -1.24 -23.40
N GLY A 21 15.13 -0.75 -24.22
CA GLY A 21 15.33 -0.59 -25.66
C GLY A 21 16.43 0.42 -26.00
N ALA A 22 16.48 1.56 -25.29
CA ALA A 22 17.55 2.53 -25.45
C ALA A 22 18.92 1.95 -25.03
N ALA A 23 18.97 1.19 -23.94
CA ALA A 23 20.19 0.53 -23.49
C ALA A 23 20.69 -0.49 -24.52
N TRP A 24 19.80 -1.24 -25.17
CA TRP A 24 20.18 -2.13 -26.27
C TRP A 24 20.70 -1.34 -27.47
N TYR A 25 19.96 -0.32 -27.91
CA TYR A 25 20.31 0.46 -29.10
C TYR A 25 21.69 1.14 -28.98
N VAL A 26 22.00 1.72 -27.80
CA VAL A 26 23.27 2.40 -27.56
C VAL A 26 24.42 1.43 -27.35
N SER A 27 24.18 0.29 -26.69
CA SER A 27 25.26 -0.63 -26.34
C SER A 27 25.54 -1.73 -27.38
N GLY A 28 24.55 -2.06 -28.21
CA GLY A 28 24.58 -3.24 -29.09
C GLY A 28 24.50 -4.59 -28.38
N ASP A 29 24.45 -4.59 -27.03
CA ASP A 29 24.52 -5.79 -26.21
C ASP A 29 23.17 -6.11 -25.55
N PRO A 30 22.54 -7.24 -25.89
CA PRO A 30 21.26 -7.65 -25.29
C PRO A 30 21.36 -7.94 -23.78
N ILE A 31 22.55 -8.23 -23.23
CA ILE A 31 22.73 -8.47 -21.79
C ILE A 31 22.44 -7.20 -20.99
N ARG A 32 22.81 -6.02 -21.51
CA ARG A 32 22.52 -4.75 -20.83
C ARG A 32 21.03 -4.42 -20.82
N ALA A 33 20.31 -4.78 -21.88
CA ALA A 33 18.86 -4.63 -21.94
C ALA A 33 18.17 -5.50 -20.88
N LEU A 34 18.63 -6.75 -20.70
CA LEU A 34 18.14 -7.66 -19.67
C LEU A 34 18.43 -7.14 -18.26
N ALA A 35 19.63 -6.60 -18.01
CA ALA A 35 20.01 -6.06 -16.71
C ALA A 35 19.06 -4.92 -16.27
N VAL A 36 18.64 -4.05 -17.21
CA VAL A 36 17.65 -3.00 -16.94
C VAL A 36 16.30 -3.59 -16.50
N LEU A 37 15.83 -4.63 -17.19
CA LEU A 37 14.55 -5.28 -16.85
C LEU A 37 14.59 -5.91 -15.46
N VAL A 38 15.70 -6.58 -15.11
CA VAL A 38 15.89 -7.22 -13.80
C VAL A 38 15.87 -6.18 -12.68
N VAL A 39 16.64 -5.10 -12.82
CA VAL A 39 16.74 -4.04 -11.80
C VAL A 39 15.43 -3.27 -11.62
N ALA A 40 14.62 -3.14 -12.68
CA ALA A 40 13.36 -2.41 -12.63
C ALA A 40 12.25 -3.10 -11.81
N THR A 41 12.45 -4.35 -11.37
CA THR A 41 11.44 -5.12 -10.65
C THR A 41 11.07 -4.43 -9.32
N PRO A 42 9.79 -4.05 -9.08
CA PRO A 42 9.40 -3.19 -7.96
C PRO A 42 9.17 -3.97 -6.65
N CYS A 43 10.01 -4.96 -6.31
CA CYS A 43 9.81 -5.83 -5.14
C CYS A 43 9.57 -5.06 -3.82
N PRO A 44 10.32 -3.98 -3.49
CA PRO A 44 10.09 -3.21 -2.27
C PRO A 44 8.73 -2.50 -2.24
N LEU A 45 8.24 -2.07 -3.40
CA LEU A 45 6.95 -1.37 -3.53
C LEU A 45 5.78 -2.30 -3.18
N ILE A 46 5.86 -3.56 -3.63
CA ILE A 46 4.84 -4.58 -3.37
C ILE A 46 4.77 -4.90 -1.86
N LEU A 47 5.92 -4.94 -1.19
CA LEU A 47 6.01 -5.24 0.24
C LEU A 47 5.63 -4.06 1.14
N ALA A 48 5.72 -2.82 0.66
CA ALA A 48 5.46 -1.63 1.46
C ALA A 48 4.04 -1.64 2.09
N ALA A 49 3.01 -2.03 1.32
CA ALA A 49 1.63 -2.06 1.80
C ALA A 49 1.40 -3.05 2.96
N PRO A 50 1.65 -4.37 2.80
CA PRO A 50 1.37 -5.34 3.85
C PRO A 50 2.19 -5.05 5.11
N VAL A 51 3.44 -4.60 4.98
CA VAL A 51 4.28 -4.21 6.12
C VAL A 51 3.67 -3.04 6.89
N ALA A 52 3.21 -2.00 6.19
CA ALA A 52 2.54 -0.87 6.82
C ALA A 52 1.22 -1.29 7.50
N PHE A 53 0.42 -2.15 6.87
CA PHE A 53 -0.84 -2.65 7.44
C PHE A 53 -0.61 -3.48 8.70
N ILE A 54 0.29 -4.45 8.66
CA ILE A 54 0.60 -5.31 9.81
C ILE A 54 1.14 -4.46 10.96
N GLY A 55 2.03 -3.50 10.67
CA GLY A 55 2.54 -2.56 11.67
C GLY A 55 1.44 -1.71 12.30
N GLY A 56 0.53 -1.15 11.48
CA GLY A 56 -0.61 -0.36 11.95
C GLY A 56 -1.58 -1.17 12.81
N VAL A 57 -1.95 -2.37 12.39
CA VAL A 57 -2.83 -3.28 13.14
C VAL A 57 -2.17 -3.72 14.44
N SER A 58 -0.88 -4.06 14.42
CA SER A 58 -0.14 -4.42 15.63
C SER A 58 -0.13 -3.29 16.66
N ARG A 59 0.08 -2.05 16.22
CA ARG A 59 0.01 -0.87 17.11
C ARG A 59 -1.38 -0.63 17.66
N ALA A 60 -2.43 -0.75 16.83
CA ALA A 60 -3.82 -0.60 17.27
C ALA A 60 -4.21 -1.67 18.30
N ALA A 61 -3.82 -2.93 18.06
CA ALA A 61 -4.07 -4.03 18.98
C ALA A 61 -3.40 -3.82 20.35
N ARG A 62 -2.17 -3.29 20.39
CA ARG A 62 -1.49 -2.90 21.64
C ARG A 62 -2.23 -1.81 22.42
N ALA A 63 -3.07 -1.02 21.76
CA ALA A 63 -3.93 -0.01 22.37
C ALA A 63 -5.35 -0.52 22.67
N GLY A 64 -5.61 -1.83 22.54
CA GLY A 64 -6.94 -2.41 22.77
C GLY A 64 -7.94 -2.18 21.63
N ILE A 65 -7.48 -1.71 20.46
CA ILE A 65 -8.33 -1.43 19.30
C ILE A 65 -8.26 -2.60 18.32
N LEU A 66 -9.39 -3.30 18.14
CA LEU A 66 -9.51 -4.42 17.20
C LEU A 66 -9.85 -3.92 15.79
N MET A 67 -8.91 -4.07 14.85
CA MET A 67 -9.12 -3.74 13.43
C MET A 67 -9.48 -5.01 12.64
N LYS A 68 -10.67 -5.03 12.02
CA LYS A 68 -11.12 -6.14 11.15
C LYS A 68 -10.66 -5.93 9.71
N GLY A 69 -9.43 -6.33 9.40
CA GLY A 69 -8.85 -6.26 8.06
C GLY A 69 -8.24 -4.90 7.69
N SER A 70 -7.64 -4.83 6.50
CA SER A 70 -6.93 -3.62 6.01
C SER A 70 -7.88 -2.51 5.57
N THR A 71 -9.06 -2.85 5.06
CA THR A 71 -10.06 -1.89 4.58
C THR A 71 -10.58 -0.98 5.69
N ALA A 72 -10.76 -1.51 6.90
CA ALA A 72 -11.14 -0.72 8.07
C ALA A 72 -10.09 0.34 8.42
N LEU A 73 -8.81 -0.02 8.35
CA LEU A 73 -7.71 0.91 8.62
C LEU A 73 -7.58 1.98 7.52
N GLU A 74 -7.70 1.59 6.24
CA GLU A 74 -7.70 2.55 5.12
C GLU A 74 -8.89 3.52 5.20
N ALA A 75 -10.08 3.03 5.52
CA ALA A 75 -11.27 3.86 5.67
C ALA A 75 -11.11 4.83 6.85
N LEU A 76 -10.65 4.33 8.01
CA LEU A 76 -10.42 5.15 9.20
C LEU A 76 -9.43 6.29 8.93
N ALA A 77 -8.40 6.05 8.11
CA ALA A 77 -7.44 7.08 7.73
C ALA A 77 -8.04 8.25 6.92
N GLN A 78 -9.25 8.10 6.37
CA GLN A 78 -9.97 9.16 5.65
C GLN A 78 -11.11 9.79 6.47
N VAL A 79 -11.42 9.27 7.66
CA VAL A 79 -12.48 9.79 8.51
C VAL A 79 -12.09 11.16 9.06
N ARG A 80 -13.01 12.12 8.94
CA ARG A 80 -12.86 13.48 9.49
C ARG A 80 -13.85 13.80 10.61
N THR A 81 -14.90 12.98 10.72
CA THR A 81 -16.01 13.21 11.62
C THR A 81 -16.33 11.89 12.30
N ALA A 82 -16.34 11.88 13.62
CA ALA A 82 -16.83 10.77 14.42
C ALA A 82 -18.21 11.16 14.97
N ILE A 83 -19.19 10.29 14.77
CA ILE A 83 -20.51 10.41 15.37
C ILE A 83 -20.62 9.26 16.36
N PHE A 84 -20.90 9.59 17.62
CA PHE A 84 -21.03 8.60 18.68
C PHE A 84 -22.51 8.34 18.94
N ASP A 85 -22.86 7.06 19.05
CA ASP A 85 -24.13 6.72 19.68
C ASP A 85 -24.05 7.09 21.17
N LYS A 86 -25.16 7.49 21.78
CA LYS A 86 -25.16 7.91 23.19
C LYS A 86 -25.15 6.68 24.10
N THR A 87 -26.13 5.81 23.95
CA THR A 87 -26.41 4.72 24.88
C THR A 87 -25.47 3.54 24.64
N GLY A 88 -24.73 3.12 25.66
CA GLY A 88 -23.79 1.99 25.54
C GLY A 88 -22.45 2.35 24.87
N THR A 89 -22.25 3.61 24.45
CA THR A 89 -20.95 4.12 23.96
C THR A 89 -20.46 5.29 24.80
N LEU A 90 -21.24 6.39 24.90
CA LEU A 90 -20.91 7.51 25.79
C LEU A 90 -21.41 7.28 27.21
N THR A 91 -22.53 6.57 27.35
CA THR A 91 -23.06 6.12 28.64
C THR A 91 -22.95 4.61 28.76
N ILE A 92 -22.99 4.11 30.00
CA ILE A 92 -22.79 2.70 30.32
C ILE A 92 -23.97 1.83 29.82
N GLY A 93 -25.10 2.45 29.46
CA GLY A 93 -26.26 1.75 28.92
C GLY A 93 -26.90 0.84 29.97
N GLY A 94 -27.76 1.41 30.81
CA GLY A 94 -28.50 0.71 31.85
C GLY A 94 -29.61 1.62 32.37
N ALA A 95 -30.72 1.03 32.84
CA ALA A 95 -31.86 1.76 33.38
C ALA A 95 -31.65 2.12 34.86
N GLU A 96 -30.52 2.76 35.17
CA GLU A 96 -30.22 3.33 36.49
C GLU A 96 -30.07 4.85 36.41
#